data_AF-A0A7C2QYC2-F1
#
_entry.id   AF-A0A7C2QYC2-F1
#
_cell.length_a   1.000
_cell.length_b   1.000
_cell.length_c   1.000
_cell.angle_alpha   90.00
_cell.angle_beta   90.00
_cell.angle_gamma   90.00
#
_symmetry.space_group_name_H-M   'P 1'
#
loop_
_entity.id
_entity.type
_entity.pdbx_description
1 polymer ?
#
loop_
_entity_poly.entity_id
_entity_poly.type
_entity_poly.pdbx_seq_one_letter_code
_entity_poly.pdbx_strand_id
1 'polypeptide(L)'
;MAFFKDFKAFLLKGDIIALATAVVVGAAFNKIVSSVVADIIMPLIGVITGGVDFSQKFISLDGNEYETLDAAKEAEAAVITYGNVIQAIIYFIIVAFFIFLVLRA
;
A
#
# COMPACT_ATOMS: atom_id res chain seq x y z
N MET A 1 11.80 33.38 -24.20
CA MET A 1 12.00 33.69 -22.76
C MET A 1 10.69 33.96 -22.00
N ALA A 2 9.60 34.37 -22.65
CA ALA A 2 8.30 34.59 -21.99
C ALA A 2 7.72 33.31 -21.35
N PHE A 3 7.71 32.18 -22.08
CA PHE A 3 7.15 30.91 -21.59
C PHE A 3 7.72 30.45 -20.24
N PHE A 4 9.05 30.48 -20.04
CA PHE A 4 9.66 30.09 -18.76
C PHE A 4 9.30 31.06 -17.62
N LYS A 5 9.10 32.35 -17.93
CA LYS A 5 8.70 33.36 -16.95
C LYS A 5 7.23 33.20 -16.57
N ASP A 6 6.37 32.91 -17.55
CA ASP A 6 4.93 32.65 -17.37
C ASP A 6 4.70 31.30 -16.67
N PHE A 7 5.49 30.28 -17.01
CA PHE A 7 5.48 28.97 -16.34
C PHE A 7 5.95 29.09 -14.89
N LYS A 8 7.02 29.84 -14.62
CA LYS A 8 7.45 30.14 -13.24
C LYS A 8 6.37 30.92 -12.47
N ALA A 9 5.74 31.91 -13.09
CA ALA A 9 4.64 32.67 -12.47
C ALA A 9 3.40 31.81 -12.21
N PHE A 10 3.11 30.85 -13.09
CA PHE A 10 2.06 29.85 -12.90
C PHE A 10 2.37 28.94 -11.71
N LEU A 11 3.58 28.36 -11.64
CA LEU A 11 4.01 27.50 -10.53
C LEU A 11 4.08 28.24 -9.19
N LEU A 12 4.40 29.54 -9.20
CA LEU A 12 4.44 30.39 -8.01
C LEU A 12 3.06 30.86 -7.52
N LYS A 13 1.96 30.49 -8.20
CA LYS A 13 0.63 30.65 -7.60
C LYS A 13 0.60 29.83 -6.31
N GLY A 14 0.45 30.50 -5.17
CA GLY A 14 0.66 29.92 -3.84
C GLY A 14 -0.13 28.64 -3.57
N ASP A 15 -1.31 28.51 -4.18
CA ASP A 15 -2.15 27.31 -4.07
C ASP A 15 -1.50 26.04 -4.68
N ILE A 16 -0.75 26.18 -5.78
CA ILE A 16 -0.11 25.05 -6.47
C ILE A 16 1.08 24.52 -5.66
N ILE A 17 1.88 25.39 -5.05
CA ILE A 17 3.02 24.98 -4.22
C ILE A 17 2.55 24.27 -2.96
N ALA A 18 1.51 24.81 -2.30
CA ALA A 18 0.93 24.19 -1.12
C ALA A 18 0.33 22.82 -1.45
N LEU A 19 -0.41 22.72 -2.56
CA LEU A 19 -1.01 21.47 -3.02
C LEU A 19 0.07 20.44 -3.41
N ALA A 20 1.10 20.85 -4.15
CA ALA A 20 2.21 19.96 -4.52
C ALA A 20 2.95 19.44 -3.28
N THR A 21 3.17 20.30 -2.29
CA THR A 21 3.83 19.90 -1.03
C THR A 21 2.98 18.89 -0.26
N ALA A 22 1.67 19.14 -0.13
CA ALA A 22 0.74 18.22 0.53
C ALA A 22 0.71 16.83 -0.13
N VAL A 23 0.70 16.77 -1.46
CA VAL A 23 0.70 15.51 -2.21
C VAL A 23 2.02 14.75 -2.02
N VAL A 24 3.16 15.43 -2.10
CA VAL A 24 4.48 14.79 -1.92
C VAL A 24 4.65 14.25 -0.50
N VAL A 25 4.29 15.05 0.51
CA VAL A 25 4.34 14.62 1.92
C VAL A 25 3.37 13.47 2.17
N GLY A 26 2.15 13.53 1.63
CA GLY A 26 1.17 12.45 1.75
C GLY A 26 1.65 11.14 1.13
N ALA A 27 2.26 11.19 -0.06
CA ALA A 27 2.82 10.01 -0.71
C ALA A 27 4.00 9.41 0.08
N ALA A 28 4.91 10.26 0.58
CA ALA A 28 6.04 9.83 1.40
C ALA A 28 5.58 9.20 2.71
N PHE A 29 4.61 9.81 3.39
CA PHE A 29 4.02 9.29 4.62
C PHE A 29 3.32 7.95 4.39
N ASN A 30 2.52 7.83 3.33
CA ASN A 30 1.88 6.57 2.96
C ASN A 30 2.91 5.44 2.75
N LYS A 31 4.05 5.74 2.13
CA LYS A 31 5.14 4.77 1.95
C LYS A 31 5.75 4.31 3.27
N ILE A 32 5.94 5.23 4.22
CA ILE A 32 6.43 4.89 5.57
C ILE A 32 5.44 3.95 6.27
N VAL A 33 4.15 4.28 6.26
CA VAL A 33 3.13 3.42 6.89
C VAL A 33 3.02 2.07 6.18
N SER A 34 3.09 2.05 4.85
CA SER A 34 3.12 0.81 4.05
C SER A 34 4.27 -0.11 4.44
N SER A 35 5.47 0.43 4.58
CA SER A 35 6.66 -0.34 5.01
C SER A 35 6.51 -0.87 6.43
N VAL A 36 6.01 -0.06 7.38
CA VAL A 36 5.78 -0.56 8.76
C VAL A 36 4.79 -1.71 8.77
N VAL A 37 3.71 -1.63 7.98
CA VAL A 37 2.74 -2.72 7.94
C VAL A 37 3.32 -3.96 7.25
N ALA A 38 3.93 -3.79 6.07
CA ALA A 38 4.46 -4.91 5.29
C ALA A 38 5.68 -5.58 5.94
N ASP A 39 6.61 -4.80 6.50
CA ASP A 39 7.91 -5.29 6.94
C ASP A 39 7.96 -5.61 8.44
N ILE A 40 7.06 -5.05 9.25
CA ILE A 40 7.05 -5.25 10.72
C ILE A 40 5.78 -5.97 11.16
N ILE A 41 4.60 -5.43 10.81
CA ILE A 41 3.33 -5.97 11.31
C ILE A 41 3.01 -7.32 10.67
N MET A 42 3.13 -7.45 9.35
CA MET A 42 2.79 -8.70 8.64
C MET A 42 3.65 -9.89 9.09
N PRO A 43 4.99 -9.77 9.26
CA PRO A 43 5.80 -10.84 9.82
C PRO A 43 5.41 -11.21 11.26
N LEU A 44 5.10 -10.22 12.11
CA LEU A 44 4.63 -10.46 13.47
C LEU A 44 3.30 -11.22 13.49
N ILE A 45 2.35 -10.81 12.65
CA ILE A 45 1.08 -11.51 12.48
C ILE A 45 1.33 -12.94 11.98
N GLY A 46 2.23 -13.12 11.00
CA GLY A 46 2.61 -14.43 10.46
C GLY A 46 3.18 -15.37 11.52
N VAL A 47 4.01 -14.86 12.44
CA VAL A 47 4.53 -15.66 13.58
C VAL A 47 3.41 -16.06 14.54
N ILE A 48 2.49 -15.14 14.85
CA ILE A 48 1.36 -15.39 15.77
C ILE A 48 0.36 -16.39 15.17
N THR A 49 0.15 -16.37 13.86
CA THR A 49 -0.75 -17.28 13.15
C THR A 49 -0.12 -18.62 12.76
N GLY A 50 1.13 -18.88 13.17
CA GLY A 50 1.81 -20.17 12.99
C GLY A 50 2.54 -20.33 11.65
N GLY A 51 3.08 -19.25 11.09
CA GLY A 51 3.82 -19.25 9.83
C GLY A 51 2.94 -19.04 8.59
N VAL A 52 1.69 -18.60 8.79
CA VAL A 52 0.78 -18.30 7.68
C VAL A 52 1.15 -16.94 7.08
N ASP A 53 1.87 -16.96 5.97
CA ASP A 53 2.02 -15.78 5.13
C ASP A 53 0.70 -15.51 4.40
N PHE A 54 -0.06 -14.54 4.89
CA PHE A 54 -1.29 -14.11 4.24
C PHE A 54 -1.02 -13.55 2.83
N SER A 55 0.20 -13.11 2.52
CA SER A 55 0.55 -12.73 1.15
C SER A 55 0.51 -13.90 0.18
N GLN A 56 0.62 -15.15 0.67
CA GLN A 56 0.64 -16.40 -0.12
C GLN A 56 -0.68 -17.17 -0.01
N LYS A 57 -1.73 -16.58 0.60
CA LYS A 57 -3.04 -17.20 0.73
C LYS A 57 -3.89 -16.90 -0.52
N PHE A 58 -3.99 -17.88 -1.40
CA PHE A 58 -4.82 -17.81 -2.60
C PHE A 58 -5.65 -19.09 -2.79
N ILE A 59 -6.78 -18.97 -3.48
CA ILE A 59 -7.58 -20.08 -3.99
C ILE A 59 -7.52 -19.97 -5.50
N SER A 60 -7.02 -21.02 -6.14
CA SER A 60 -7.04 -21.20 -7.58
C SER A 60 -8.42 -21.68 -8.02
N LEU A 61 -9.00 -21.06 -9.05
CA LEU A 61 -10.33 -21.42 -9.58
C LEU A 61 -10.26 -22.42 -10.74
N ASP A 62 -9.07 -22.85 -11.11
CA ASP A 62 -8.81 -23.83 -12.17
C ASP A 62 -8.87 -25.30 -11.69
N GLY A 63 -9.08 -25.52 -10.38
CA GLY A 63 -9.20 -26.84 -9.78
C GLY A 63 -7.87 -27.53 -9.45
N ASN A 64 -6.73 -26.86 -9.66
CA ASN A 64 -5.40 -27.37 -9.31
C ASN A 64 -4.89 -26.66 -8.06
N GLU A 65 -4.34 -27.40 -7.09
CA GLU A 65 -3.67 -26.79 -5.93
C GLU A 65 -2.23 -26.43 -6.31
N TYR A 66 -1.84 -25.17 -6.08
CA TYR A 66 -0.47 -24.70 -6.26
C TYR A 66 0.10 -24.34 -4.88
N GLU A 67 1.34 -24.73 -4.61
CA GLU A 67 1.99 -24.46 -3.31
C GLU A 67 2.38 -22.98 -3.13
N THR A 68 2.52 -22.21 -4.21
CA THR A 68 2.93 -20.79 -4.16
C THR A 68 2.16 -19.94 -5.16
N LEU A 69 1.98 -18.66 -4.83
CA LEU A 69 1.31 -17.71 -5.73
C LEU A 69 2.02 -17.56 -7.07
N ASP A 70 3.35 -17.67 -7.05
CA ASP A 70 4.18 -17.52 -8.25
C ASP A 70 3.97 -18.69 -9.21
N ALA A 71 3.84 -19.92 -8.69
CA ALA A 71 3.52 -21.10 -9.51
C ALA A 71 2.12 -21.01 -10.16
N ALA A 72 1.14 -20.47 -9.44
CA ALA A 72 -0.21 -20.29 -9.99
C ALA A 72 -0.28 -19.16 -11.02
N LYS A 73 0.53 -18.10 -10.85
CA LYS A 73 0.65 -17.02 -11.84
C LYS A 73 1.38 -17.46 -13.10
N GLU A 74 2.43 -18.28 -12.97
CA GLU A 74 3.12 -18.88 -14.13
C GLU A 74 2.22 -19.83 -14.91
N ALA A 75 1.29 -20.53 -14.23
CA ALA A 75 0.30 -21.38 -14.87
C ALA A 75 -0.86 -20.61 -15.53
N GLU A 76 -0.83 -19.27 -15.52
CA GLU A 76 -1.94 -18.39 -15.94
C GLU A 76 -3.29 -18.74 -15.27
N ALA A 77 -3.24 -19.39 -14.10
CA ALA A 77 -4.42 -19.81 -13.39
C ALA A 77 -5.15 -18.58 -12.82
N ALA A 78 -6.48 -18.56 -12.97
CA ALA A 78 -7.29 -17.58 -12.27
C ALA A 78 -7.18 -17.84 -10.76
N VAL A 79 -6.58 -16.90 -10.03
CA VAL A 79 -6.38 -17.00 -8.58
C VAL A 79 -7.12 -15.89 -7.83
N ILE A 80 -7.89 -16.27 -6.80
CA ILE A 80 -8.41 -15.33 -5.80
C ILE A 80 -7.41 -15.23 -4.65
N THR A 81 -6.71 -14.11 -4.58
CA THR A 81 -5.80 -13.75 -3.48
C THR A 81 -6.57 -13.12 -2.32
N TYR A 82 -7.34 -13.92 -1.58
CA TYR A 82 -8.09 -13.43 -0.41
C TYR A 82 -7.16 -12.89 0.70
N GLY A 83 -5.92 -13.37 0.74
CA GLY A 83 -4.89 -12.87 1.62
C GLY A 83 -4.57 -11.38 1.43
N ASN A 84 -4.56 -10.89 0.19
CA ASN A 84 -4.34 -9.47 -0.11
C ASN A 84 -5.48 -8.58 0.43
N VAL A 85 -6.72 -9.07 0.43
CA VAL A 85 -7.87 -8.32 0.95
C VAL A 85 -7.74 -8.16 2.46
N ILE A 86 -7.38 -9.22 3.18
CA ILE A 86 -7.14 -9.18 4.62
C ILE A 86 -5.98 -8.23 4.94
N GLN A 87 -4.89 -8.32 4.18
CA GLN A 87 -3.76 -7.39 4.32
C GLN A 87 -4.18 -5.93 4.09
N ALA A 88 -4.99 -5.66 3.06
CA ALA A 88 -5.50 -4.32 2.79
C ALA A 88 -6.40 -3.79 3.92
N ILE A 89 -7.23 -4.64 4.54
CA ILE A 89 -8.05 -4.27 5.69
C ILE A 89 -7.18 -3.94 6.90
N ILE A 90 -6.18 -4.77 7.20
CA ILE A 90 -5.22 -4.52 8.30
C ILE A 90 -4.47 -3.21 8.05
N TYR A 91 -3.99 -3.01 6.83
CA TYR A 91 -3.33 -1.77 6.42
C TYR A 91 -4.21 -0.55 6.66
N PHE A 92 -5.47 -0.61 6.19
CA PHE A 92 -6.44 0.47 6.37
C PHE A 92 -6.67 0.79 7.85
N ILE A 93 -6.86 -0.22 8.70
CA ILE A 93 -7.08 -0.03 10.15
C ILE A 93 -5.86 0.66 10.78
N ILE A 94 -4.64 0.24 10.42
CA ILE A 94 -3.41 0.81 10.97
C ILE A 94 -3.22 2.25 10.51
N VAL A 95 -3.36 2.53 9.22
CA VAL A 95 -3.28 3.90 8.67
C VAL A 95 -4.32 4.81 9.34
N ALA A 96 -5.57 4.35 9.43
CA ALA A 96 -6.64 5.10 10.08
C ALA A 96 -6.32 5.38 11.55
N PHE A 97 -5.75 4.41 12.27
CA PHE A 97 -5.31 4.58 13.65
C PHE A 97 -4.19 5.63 13.79
N PHE A 98 -3.19 5.59 12.91
CA PHE A 98 -2.11 6.58 12.91
C PHE A 98 -2.61 7.99 12.57
N ILE A 99 -3.47 8.13 11.56
CA ILE A 99 -4.10 9.42 11.23
C ILE A 99 -4.92 9.93 12.41
N PHE A 100 -5.69 9.06 13.06
CA PHE A 100 -6.44 9.42 14.27
C PHE A 100 -5.54 9.92 15.40
N LEU A 101 -4.41 9.24 15.65
CA LEU A 101 -3.44 9.67 16.66
C LEU A 101 -2.85 11.06 16.35
N VAL A 102 -2.52 11.32 15.08
CA VAL A 102 -1.96 12.62 14.65
C VAL A 102 -2.99 13.75 14.73
N LEU A 103 -4.25 13.51 14.36
CA LEU A 103 -5.31 14.54 14.41
C LEU A 103 -5.83 14.81 15.82
N ARG A 104 -5.69 13.84 16.73
CA ARG A 104 -6.07 13.99 18.14
C ARG A 104 -4.99 14.71 18.96
N ALA A 105 -3.72 14.66 18.52
CA ALA A 105 -2.60 15.35 19.16
C ALA A 105 -2.64 16.85 18.90
#